data_AF-A0A9D4XNQ9-F1
#
_entry.id   AF-A0A9D4XNQ9-F1
#
_cell.length_a   1.000
_cell.length_b   1.000
_cell.length_c   1.000
_cell.angle_alpha   90.00
_cell.angle_beta   90.00
_cell.angle_gamma   90.00
#
_symmetry.space_group_name_H-M   'P 1'
#
loop_
_entity.id
_entity.type
_entity.pdbx_description
1 polymer ?
#
loop_
_entity_poly.entity_id
_entity_poly.type
_entity_poly.pdbx_seq_one_letter_code
_entity_poly.pdbx_strand_id
1 'polypeptide(L)'
;MVEVSQRNQAEVDEDRRQKEYQRLVYPKEEENLVEFIKRCQKMGTEVMLCQRCSAIFDRKAATNLEAVNKAKRKENWGTTGYDPRKSDHHQWRRG
;
A
#
# COMPACT_ATOMS: atom_id res chain seq x y z
N MET A 1 7.13 -34.44 14.96
CA MET A 1 6.42 -33.33 15.66
C MET A 1 7.29 -32.10 15.92
N VAL A 2 8.50 -31.97 15.33
CA VAL A 2 9.38 -30.80 15.56
C VAL A 2 9.14 -29.64 14.58
N GLU A 3 8.63 -29.92 13.37
CA GLU A 3 8.43 -28.91 12.33
C GLU A 3 7.31 -27.91 12.65
N VAL A 4 6.26 -28.35 13.37
CA VAL A 4 5.16 -27.46 13.80
C VAL A 4 5.64 -26.46 14.86
N SER A 5 6.54 -26.90 15.76
CA SER A 5 7.12 -26.05 16.81
C SER A 5 8.04 -24.96 16.23
N GLN A 6 8.81 -25.28 15.19
CA GLN A 6 9.69 -24.32 14.52
C GLN A 6 8.92 -23.29 13.69
N ARG A 7 7.83 -23.69 13.02
CA ARG A 7 6.93 -22.75 12.31
C ARG A 7 6.30 -21.73 13.26
N ASN A 8 5.79 -22.20 14.41
CA ASN A 8 5.23 -21.30 15.42
C ASN A 8 6.27 -20.32 15.98
N GLN A 9 7.52 -20.75 16.17
CA GLN A 9 8.60 -19.88 16.65
C GLN A 9 8.95 -18.78 15.62
N ALA A 10 9.04 -19.15 14.33
CA ALA A 10 9.38 -18.22 13.25
C ALA A 10 8.28 -17.17 13.03
N GLU A 11 7.00 -17.54 13.10
CA GLU A 11 5.88 -16.60 12.99
C GLU A 11 5.85 -15.60 14.15
N VAL A 12 6.17 -16.04 15.37
CA VAL A 12 6.27 -15.17 16.56
C VAL A 12 7.43 -14.17 16.43
N ASP A 13 8.57 -14.59 15.88
CA ASP A 13 9.70 -13.69 15.65
C ASP A 13 9.45 -12.67 14.53
N GLU A 14 8.72 -13.05 13.48
CA GLU A 14 8.26 -12.11 12.43
C GLU A 14 7.28 -11.07 12.98
N ASP A 15 6.26 -11.49 13.74
CA ASP A 15 5.29 -10.58 14.37
C ASP A 15 5.97 -9.58 15.31
N ARG A 16 6.96 -10.04 16.10
CA ARG A 16 7.77 -9.17 16.97
C ARG A 16 8.55 -8.14 16.16
N ARG A 17 9.23 -8.55 15.09
CA ARG A 17 9.97 -7.64 14.20
C ARG A 17 9.05 -6.63 13.53
N GLN A 18 7.85 -7.05 13.14
CA GLN A 18 6.87 -6.18 12.51
C GLN A 18 6.32 -5.13 13.49
N LYS A 19 6.04 -5.52 14.74
CA LYS A 19 5.65 -4.58 15.81
C LYS A 19 6.75 -3.58 16.13
N GLU A 20 8.00 -4.03 16.16
CA GLU A 20 9.16 -3.15 16.35
C GLU A 20 9.29 -2.14 15.20
N TYR A 21 9.17 -2.62 13.95
CA TYR A 21 9.18 -1.76 12.77
C TYR A 21 8.07 -0.70 12.80
N GLN A 22 6.84 -1.07 13.15
CA GLN A 22 5.74 -0.12 13.27
C GLN A 22 6.02 0.98 14.31
N ARG A 23 6.61 0.63 15.46
CA ARG A 23 7.00 1.61 16.50
C ARG A 23 8.09 2.57 16.03
N LEU A 24 8.93 2.13 15.09
CA LEU A 24 10.01 2.91 14.52
C LEU A 24 9.53 3.82 13.39
N VAL A 25 8.57 3.38 12.58
CA VAL A 25 8.13 4.10 11.38
C VAL A 25 7.00 5.08 11.64
N TYR A 26 6.12 4.82 12.60
CA TYR A 26 4.98 5.69 12.90
C TYR A 26 5.27 6.67 14.05
N PRO A 27 4.57 7.82 14.10
CA PRO A 27 4.65 8.74 15.22
C PRO A 27 4.25 8.08 16.53
N LYS A 28 4.89 8.50 17.61
CA LYS A 28 4.46 8.16 18.97
C LYS A 28 3.41 9.14 19.44
N GLU A 29 2.59 8.73 20.41
CA GLU A 29 1.48 9.55 20.94
C GLU A 29 1.95 10.91 21.51
N GLU A 30 3.17 10.94 22.07
CA GLU A 30 3.79 12.13 22.66
C GLU A 30 4.65 12.93 21.66
N GLU A 31 4.90 12.40 20.47
CA GLU A 31 5.86 12.99 19.51
C GLU A 31 5.15 13.97 18.57
N ASN A 32 5.65 15.20 18.50
CA ASN A 32 5.11 16.17 17.54
C ASN A 32 5.61 15.88 16.10
N LEU A 33 4.90 16.41 15.10
CA LEU A 33 5.22 16.17 13.69
C LEU A 33 6.67 16.56 13.32
N VAL A 34 7.21 17.63 13.91
CA VAL A 34 8.57 18.10 13.64
C VAL A 34 9.61 17.15 14.22
N GLU A 35 9.38 16.66 15.44
CA GLU A 35 10.22 15.65 16.09
C GLU A 35 10.21 14.34 15.32
N PHE A 36 9.03 13.90 14.88
CA PHE A 36 8.87 12.73 14.03
C PHE A 36 9.69 12.85 12.73
N ILE A 37 9.55 13.96 12.01
CA ILE A 37 10.30 14.17 10.75
C ILE A 37 11.81 14.16 11.01
N LYS A 38 12.28 14.80 12.09
CA LYS A 38 13.69 14.78 12.49
C LYS A 38 14.16 13.36 12.84
N ARG A 39 13.33 12.56 13.51
CA ARG A 39 13.62 11.16 13.83
C ARG A 39 13.72 10.31 12.57
N CYS A 40 12.80 10.47 11.63
CA CYS A 40 12.83 9.76 10.34
C CYS A 40 14.11 10.07 9.55
N GLN A 41 14.51 11.35 9.50
CA GLN A 41 15.76 11.77 8.85
C GLN A 41 16.99 11.12 9.49
N LYS A 42 17.04 11.04 10.84
CA LYS A 42 18.14 10.41 11.57
C LYS A 42 18.20 8.89 11.37
N MET A 43 17.04 8.23 11.31
CA MET A 43 16.95 6.78 11.16
C MET A 43 17.01 6.30 9.71
N GLY A 44 16.94 7.21 8.74
CA GLY A 44 16.85 6.87 7.32
C GLY A 44 15.55 6.14 6.97
N THR A 45 14.48 6.30 7.74
CA THR A 45 13.20 5.68 7.43
C THR A 45 12.51 6.44 6.30
N GLU A 46 12.15 5.72 5.24
CA GLU A 46 11.46 6.29 4.09
C GLU A 46 9.96 6.42 4.36
N VAL A 47 9.56 7.57 4.91
CA VAL A 47 8.16 7.94 5.12
C VAL A 47 7.74 9.04 4.16
N MET A 48 6.49 9.00 3.71
CA MET A 48 5.87 10.04 2.89
C MET A 48 4.82 10.77 3.72
N LEU A 49 4.85 12.10 3.67
CA LEU A 49 3.84 12.96 4.29
C LEU A 49 2.90 13.51 3.22
N CYS A 50 1.59 13.32 3.37
CA CYS A 50 0.61 13.98 2.51
C CYS A 50 0.47 15.45 2.92
N GLN A 51 0.78 16.37 2.01
CA GLN A 51 0.67 17.81 2.27
C GLN A 51 -0.77 18.30 2.50
N ARG A 52 -1.79 17.53 2.08
CA ARG A 52 -3.19 17.94 2.21
C ARG A 52 -3.79 17.61 3.58
N CYS A 53 -3.49 16.43 4.10
CA CYS A 53 -4.10 15.91 5.34
C CYS A 53 -3.09 15.57 6.42
N SER A 54 -1.80 15.82 6.18
CA SER A 54 -0.70 15.47 7.09
C SER A 54 -0.63 13.99 7.47
N ALA A 55 -1.30 13.11 6.72
CA ALA A 55 -1.21 11.67 6.90
C ALA A 55 0.19 11.17 6.53
N ILE A 56 0.68 10.21 7.31
CA ILE A 56 2.01 9.61 7.16
C ILE A 56 1.83 8.23 6.55
N PHE A 57 2.61 7.95 5.50
CA PHE A 57 2.59 6.69 4.78
C PHE A 57 3.99 6.10 4.74
N ASP A 58 4.07 4.80 4.94
CA ASP A 58 5.28 4.04 4.66
C ASP A 58 5.51 3.99 3.13
N ARG A 59 6.70 4.43 2.67
CA ARG A 59 7.01 4.50 1.23
C ARG A 59 7.02 3.12 0.58
N LYS A 60 7.51 2.10 1.29
CA LYS A 60 7.59 0.73 0.81
C LYS A 60 6.20 0.09 0.72
N ALA A 61 5.36 0.34 1.73
CA ALA A 61 3.96 -0.10 1.67
C ALA A 61 3.21 0.57 0.52
N ALA A 62 3.40 1.88 0.31
CA ALA A 62 2.77 2.62 -0.77
C ALA A 62 3.21 2.12 -2.16
N THR A 63 4.52 1.88 -2.36
CA THR A 63 5.04 1.32 -3.63
C THR A 63 4.54 -0.09 -3.91
N ASN A 64 4.43 -0.94 -2.88
CA ASN A 64 3.83 -2.27 -3.02
C ASN A 64 2.36 -2.20 -3.44
N LEU A 65 1.57 -1.30 -2.84
CA LEU A 65 0.18 -1.07 -3.21
C LEU A 65 0.05 -0.55 -4.65
N GLU A 66 0.93 0.37 -5.07
CA GLU A 66 0.98 0.82 -6.46
C GLU A 66 1.29 -0.31 -7.44
N ALA A 67 2.23 -1.20 -7.09
CA ALA A 67 2.59 -2.35 -7.92
C ALA A 67 1.39 -3.31 -8.08
N VAL A 68 0.66 -3.60 -7.01
CA VAL A 68 -0.57 -4.41 -7.05
C VAL A 68 -1.63 -3.74 -7.93
N ASN A 69 -1.83 -2.43 -7.81
CA ASN A 69 -2.79 -1.70 -8.65
C ASN A 69 -2.39 -1.70 -10.13
N LYS A 70 -1.09 -1.62 -10.44
CA LYS A 70 -0.58 -1.76 -11.82
C LYS A 70 -0.81 -3.16 -12.36
N ALA A 71 -0.63 -4.20 -11.55
CA ALA A 71 -0.91 -5.59 -11.93
C ALA A 71 -2.41 -5.82 -12.23
N LYS A 72 -3.31 -5.32 -11.38
CA LYS A 72 -4.77 -5.37 -11.61
C LYS A 72 -5.20 -4.62 -12.86
N ARG A 73 -4.62 -3.43 -13.11
CA ARG A 73 -4.84 -2.73 -14.39
C ARG A 73 -4.32 -3.54 -15.58
N LYS A 74 -3.22 -4.27 -15.42
CA LYS A 74 -2.71 -5.16 -16.47
C LYS A 74 -3.66 -6.31 -16.80
N GLU A 75 -4.23 -6.94 -15.77
CA GLU A 75 -5.23 -8.01 -15.88
C GLU A 75 -6.52 -7.53 -16.58
N ASN A 76 -6.96 -6.30 -16.28
CA ASN A 76 -8.16 -5.73 -16.89
C ASN A 76 -8.03 -5.35 -18.38
N TRP A 77 -6.81 -5.32 -18.98
CA TRP A 77 -6.69 -5.10 -20.43
C TRP A 77 -7.24 -6.26 -21.26
N GLY A 78 -7.45 -7.43 -20.68
CA GLY A 78 -8.14 -8.56 -21.32
C GLY A 78 -9.66 -8.44 -21.34
N THR A 79 -10.25 -7.51 -20.58
CA THR A 79 -11.71 -7.34 -20.44
C THR A 79 -12.23 -5.99 -20.94
N THR A 80 -11.37 -5.05 -21.33
CA THR A 80 -11.76 -3.86 -22.08
C THR A 80 -12.07 -4.19 -23.54
N GLY A 81 -13.28 -4.70 -23.77
CA GLY A 81 -13.84 -4.88 -25.10
C GLY A 81 -15.37 -4.87 -25.17
N TYR A 82 -16.09 -4.67 -24.06
CA TYR A 82 -17.54 -4.52 -24.09
C TYR A 82 -17.97 -3.31 -23.26
N ASP A 83 -18.17 -2.18 -23.93
CA ASP A 83 -18.88 -1.03 -23.41
C ASP A 83 -20.33 -1.09 -23.93
N PRO A 84 -21.32 -1.43 -23.09
CA PRO A 84 -22.73 -1.52 -23.50
C PRO A 84 -23.27 -0.20 -24.06
N ARG A 85 -22.63 0.95 -23.78
CA ARG A 85 -23.03 2.27 -24.28
C ARG A 85 -22.57 2.56 -25.71
N LYS A 86 -21.72 1.71 -26.29
CA LYS A 86 -21.18 1.85 -27.66
C LYS A 86 -21.92 0.98 -28.68
N SER A 87 -22.82 0.10 -28.25
CA SER A 87 -23.41 -0.93 -29.12
C SER A 87 -24.58 -0.47 -30.00
N ASP A 88 -25.20 0.69 -29.76
CA ASP A 88 -26.43 1.09 -30.45
C ASP A 88 -26.32 2.44 -31.16
N HIS A 89 -25.52 2.53 -32.22
CA HIS A 89 -25.48 3.72 -33.07
C HIS A 89 -25.67 3.47 -34.58
N HIS A 90 -26.28 2.35 -34.95
CA HIS A 90 -26.67 2.07 -36.34
C HIS A 90 -28.13 1.63 -36.43
N GLN A 91 -29.11 2.55 -36.29
CA GLN A 91 -30.43 2.29 -36.90
C GLN A 91 -31.44 3.45 -37.11
N TRP A 92 -31.04 4.73 -37.14
CA TRP A 92 -32.04 5.80 -37.41
C TRP A 92 -31.60 6.90 -38.39
N ARG A 93 -31.16 6.49 -39.60
CA ARG A 93 -31.27 7.34 -40.81
C ARG A 93 -31.61 6.49 -42.04
N ARG A 94 -32.89 6.21 -42.22
CA ARG A 94 -33.48 6.08 -43.56
C ARG A 94 -34.70 7.00 -43.57
N GLY A 95 -34.56 8.12 -44.28
CA GLY A 95 -35.69 8.81 -44.87
C GLY A 95 -36.11 8.11 -46.15
#